data_AF-A0A1S2D802-F1
#
_entry.id   AF-A0A1S2D802-F1
#
_cell.length_a   1.000
_cell.length_b   1.000
_cell.length_c   1.000
_cell.angle_alpha   90.00
_cell.angle_beta   90.00
_cell.angle_gamma   90.00
#
_symmetry.space_group_name_H-M   'P 1'
#
loop_
_entity.id
_entity.type
_entity.pdbx_description
1 polymer ?
#
loop_
_entity_poly.entity_id
_entity_poly.type
_entity_poly.pdbx_seq_one_letter_code
_entity_poly.pdbx_strand_id
1 'polypeptide(L)'
;MATLALASLQQALTENYEQIESLLASKSYDIALVSMDYRQSLIERLLLLVENDPTLKQDAILLATVLSRQEESMKKVASDHHQVIFKKLSSIGLASKAKQIYSVNSKEF
;
A
#
# COMPACT_ATOMS: atom_id res chain seq x y z
N MET A 1 -17.95 -14.92 -17.29
CA MET A 1 -17.32 -15.43 -16.04
C MET A 1 -16.10 -14.58 -15.68
N ALA A 2 -15.12 -14.41 -16.59
CA ALA A 2 -13.90 -13.63 -16.33
C ALA A 2 -14.14 -12.13 -16.02
N THR A 3 -15.08 -11.48 -16.69
CA THR A 3 -15.47 -10.08 -16.41
C THR A 3 -16.05 -9.89 -15.00
N LEU A 4 -16.82 -10.86 -14.51
CA LEU A 4 -17.34 -10.84 -13.14
C LEU A 4 -16.21 -11.04 -12.12
N ALA A 5 -15.25 -11.92 -12.42
CA ALA A 5 -14.07 -12.12 -11.58
C ALA A 5 -13.21 -10.85 -11.49
N LEU A 6 -13.04 -10.13 -12.59
CA LEU A 6 -12.30 -8.86 -12.61
C LEU A 6 -13.03 -7.79 -11.76
N ALA A 7 -14.35 -7.66 -11.91
CA ALA A 7 -15.14 -6.73 -11.12
C ALA A 7 -15.07 -7.04 -9.61
N SER A 8 -15.14 -8.32 -9.22
CA SER A 8 -14.98 -8.73 -7.82
C SER A 8 -13.58 -8.46 -7.29
N LEU A 9 -12.53 -8.66 -8.09
CA LEU A 9 -11.15 -8.31 -7.70
C LEU A 9 -10.98 -6.80 -7.53
N GLN A 10 -11.55 -6.00 -8.44
CA GLN A 10 -11.53 -4.55 -8.34
C GLN A 10 -12.19 -4.07 -7.04
N GLN A 11 -13.35 -4.65 -6.68
CA GLN A 11 -14.03 -4.33 -5.43
C GLN A 11 -13.15 -4.67 -4.22
N ALA A 12 -12.61 -5.89 -4.17
CA ALA A 12 -11.74 -6.33 -3.07
C ALA A 12 -10.48 -5.46 -2.91
N LEU A 13 -9.86 -5.04 -4.02
CA LEU A 13 -8.72 -4.13 -4.01
C LEU A 13 -9.09 -2.73 -3.52
N THR A 14 -10.30 -2.28 -3.81
CA THR A 14 -10.80 -0.96 -3.36
C THR A 14 -11.09 -0.99 -1.85
N GLU A 15 -11.82 -1.99 -1.37
CA GLU A 15 -12.12 -2.17 0.06
C GLU A 15 -10.82 -2.33 0.87
N ASN A 16 -9.88 -3.11 0.36
CA ASN A 16 -8.57 -3.28 1.00
C ASN A 16 -7.75 -1.98 1.02
N TYR A 17 -7.80 -1.15 -0.04
CA TYR A 17 -7.16 0.17 -0.04
C TYR A 17 -7.72 1.07 1.06
N GLU A 18 -9.05 1.19 1.15
CA GLU A 18 -9.72 2.01 2.17
C GLU A 18 -9.38 1.53 3.59
N GLN A 19 -9.30 0.21 3.77
CA GLN A 19 -8.90 -0.40 5.04
C GLN A 19 -7.46 -0.05 5.40
N ILE A 20 -6.50 -0.23 4.49
CA ILE A 20 -5.09 0.09 4.76
C ILE A 20 -4.92 1.58 5.03
N GLU A 21 -5.54 2.45 4.24
CA GLU A 21 -5.47 3.89 4.43
C GLU A 21 -5.97 4.31 5.82
N SER A 22 -7.10 3.73 6.28
CA SER A 22 -7.64 3.94 7.63
C SER A 22 -6.70 3.42 8.74
N LEU A 23 -6.09 2.25 8.53
CA LEU A 23 -5.12 1.68 9.46
C LEU A 23 -3.84 2.53 9.56
N LEU A 24 -3.33 3.02 8.44
CA LEU A 24 -2.19 3.93 8.41
C LEU A 24 -2.52 5.27 9.07
N ALA A 25 -3.68 5.85 8.80
CA ALA A 25 -4.13 7.10 9.42
C ALA A 25 -4.29 6.96 10.95
N SER A 26 -4.76 5.80 11.41
CA SER A 26 -4.87 5.46 12.84
C SER A 26 -3.57 4.97 13.48
N LYS A 27 -2.48 4.83 12.70
CA LYS A 27 -1.16 4.35 13.13
C LYS A 27 -1.15 2.89 13.60
N SER A 28 -2.09 2.10 13.12
CA SER A 28 -2.23 0.68 13.42
C SER A 28 -1.33 -0.16 12.50
N TYR A 29 -0.01 0.07 12.55
CA TYR A 29 0.95 -0.44 11.55
C TYR A 29 1.03 -1.96 11.49
N ASP A 30 0.97 -2.65 12.63
CA ASP A 30 1.03 -4.11 12.67
C ASP A 30 -0.14 -4.75 11.90
N ILE A 31 -1.33 -4.14 12.00
CA ILE A 31 -2.52 -4.59 11.29
C ILE A 31 -2.47 -4.14 9.82
N ALA A 32 -1.95 -2.94 9.55
CA ALA A 32 -1.76 -2.45 8.19
C ALA A 32 -0.84 -3.38 7.37
N LEU A 33 0.23 -3.89 7.98
CA LEU A 33 1.14 -4.86 7.37
C LEU A 33 0.42 -6.13 6.91
N VAL A 34 -0.42 -6.73 7.78
CA VAL A 34 -1.21 -7.92 7.41
C VAL A 34 -2.17 -7.61 6.25
N SER A 35 -2.79 -6.42 6.25
CA SER A 35 -3.66 -6.00 5.15
C SER A 35 -2.90 -5.75 3.84
N MET A 36 -1.62 -5.33 3.91
CA MET A 36 -0.73 -5.18 2.75
C MET A 36 -0.33 -6.54 2.16
N ASP A 37 -0.07 -7.55 3.00
CA ASP A 37 0.16 -8.93 2.52
C ASP A 37 -1.07 -9.47 1.77
N TYR A 38 -2.27 -9.21 2.31
CA TYR A 38 -3.51 -9.55 1.61
C TYR A 38 -3.64 -8.81 0.27
N ARG A 39 -3.28 -7.52 0.24
CA ARG A 39 -3.28 -6.73 -0.99
C ARG A 39 -2.39 -7.33 -2.07
N GLN A 40 -1.18 -7.77 -1.70
CA GLN A 40 -0.27 -8.43 -2.62
C GLN A 40 -0.91 -9.68 -3.23
N SER A 41 -1.58 -10.51 -2.41
CA SER A 41 -2.29 -11.69 -2.90
C SER A 41 -3.43 -11.35 -3.90
N LEU A 42 -4.09 -10.20 -3.73
CA LEU A 42 -5.13 -9.73 -4.68
C LEU A 42 -4.51 -9.29 -6.01
N ILE A 43 -3.34 -8.64 -5.97
CA ILE A 43 -2.59 -8.25 -7.18
C ILE A 43 -2.12 -9.49 -7.94
N GLU A 44 -1.60 -10.50 -7.24
CA GLU A 44 -1.21 -11.79 -7.86
C GLU A 44 -2.40 -12.47 -8.55
N ARG A 45 -3.59 -12.45 -7.93
CA ARG A 45 -4.82 -12.95 -8.56
C ARG A 45 -5.22 -12.16 -9.80
N LEU A 46 -5.02 -10.84 -9.81
CA LEU A 46 -5.27 -10.01 -11.00
C LEU A 46 -4.32 -10.40 -12.15
N LEU A 47 -3.04 -10.61 -11.86
CA LEU A 47 -2.06 -11.06 -12.85
C LEU A 47 -2.45 -12.41 -13.44
N LEU A 48 -2.75 -13.39 -12.59
CA LEU A 48 -3.22 -14.72 -13.02
C LEU A 48 -4.50 -14.64 -13.84
N LEU A 49 -5.44 -13.76 -13.49
CA LEU A 49 -6.68 -13.60 -14.25
C LEU A 49 -6.40 -13.12 -15.69
N VAL A 50 -5.49 -12.15 -15.85
CA VAL A 50 -5.11 -11.62 -17.17
C VAL A 50 -4.29 -12.61 -17.98
N GLU A 51 -3.44 -13.41 -17.33
CA GLU A 51 -2.71 -14.50 -17.98
C GLU A 51 -3.66 -15.56 -18.54
N ASN A 52 -4.71 -15.91 -17.79
CA ASN A 52 -5.72 -16.89 -18.21
C ASN A 52 -6.72 -16.35 -19.23
N ASP A 53 -7.02 -15.05 -19.19
CA ASP A 53 -7.89 -14.39 -20.16
C ASP A 53 -7.28 -13.06 -20.65
N PRO A 54 -6.45 -13.12 -21.71
CA PRO A 54 -5.79 -11.94 -22.27
C PRO A 54 -6.74 -10.86 -22.80
N THR A 55 -8.03 -11.17 -23.00
CA THR A 55 -9.02 -10.18 -23.43
C THR A 55 -9.25 -9.09 -22.37
N LEU A 56 -8.96 -9.40 -21.10
CA LEU A 56 -9.07 -8.48 -19.97
C LEU A 56 -7.89 -7.50 -19.84
N LYS A 57 -6.86 -7.61 -20.68
CA LYS A 57 -5.61 -6.86 -20.53
C LYS A 57 -5.81 -5.35 -20.46
N GLN A 58 -6.71 -4.79 -21.27
CA GLN A 58 -6.94 -3.35 -21.28
C GLN A 58 -7.57 -2.86 -19.97
N ASP A 59 -8.58 -3.58 -19.48
CA ASP A 59 -9.26 -3.23 -18.23
C ASP A 59 -8.32 -3.40 -17.03
N ALA A 60 -7.48 -4.44 -17.05
CA ALA A 60 -6.45 -4.65 -16.03
C ALA A 60 -5.37 -3.55 -16.02
N ILE A 61 -5.00 -3.00 -17.18
CA ILE A 61 -4.06 -1.85 -17.27
C ILE A 61 -4.70 -0.59 -16.65
N LEU A 62 -5.99 -0.34 -16.91
CA LEU A 62 -6.70 0.75 -16.24
C LEU A 62 -6.71 0.56 -14.73
N LEU A 63 -7.04 -0.65 -14.27
CA LEU A 63 -7.03 -0.97 -12.84
C LEU A 63 -5.63 -0.78 -12.24
N ALA A 64 -4.57 -1.27 -12.89
CA ALA A 64 -3.20 -1.09 -12.42
C ALA A 64 -2.79 0.39 -12.27
N THR A 65 -3.30 1.27 -13.14
CA THR A 65 -3.09 2.72 -13.03
C THR A 65 -3.75 3.29 -11.76
N VAL A 66 -4.95 2.81 -11.42
CA VAL A 66 -5.64 3.17 -10.18
C VAL A 66 -4.86 2.65 -8.97
N LEU A 67 -4.42 1.39 -9.00
CA LEU A 67 -3.64 0.77 -7.91
C LEU A 67 -2.34 1.53 -7.66
N SER A 68 -1.60 1.90 -8.72
CA SER A 68 -0.36 2.68 -8.57
C SER A 68 -0.58 4.01 -7.85
N ARG A 69 -1.69 4.71 -8.13
CA ARG A 69 -2.04 5.94 -7.42
C ARG A 69 -2.38 5.68 -5.95
N GLN A 70 -3.08 4.59 -5.67
CA GLN A 70 -3.42 4.17 -4.31
C GLN A 70 -2.16 3.85 -3.50
N GLU A 71 -1.19 3.12 -4.08
CA GLU A 71 0.08 2.82 -3.43
C GLU A 71 0.85 4.09 -3.06
N GLU A 72 0.92 5.06 -3.98
CA GLU A 72 1.59 6.33 -3.71
C GLU A 72 0.89 7.13 -2.60
N SER A 73 -0.44 7.10 -2.56
CA SER A 73 -1.22 7.73 -1.47
C SER A 73 -0.88 7.11 -0.11
N MET A 74 -0.92 5.78 -0.01
CA MET A 74 -0.61 5.06 1.23
C MET A 74 0.84 5.27 1.67
N LYS A 75 1.78 5.26 0.72
CA LYS A 75 3.20 5.57 0.97
C LYS A 75 3.35 6.96 1.56
N LYS A 76 2.66 7.96 1.01
CA LYS A 76 2.68 9.32 1.53
C LYS A 76 2.16 9.40 2.96
N VAL A 77 1.04 8.75 3.29
CA VAL A 77 0.47 8.73 4.65
C VAL A 77 1.49 8.15 5.65
N ALA A 78 2.10 7.01 5.32
CA ALA A 78 3.12 6.39 6.18
C ALA A 78 4.37 7.27 6.35
N SER A 79 4.85 7.88 5.25
CA SER A 79 6.01 8.77 5.25
C SER A 79 5.79 10.03 6.08
N ASP A 80 4.63 10.70 5.92
CA ASP A 80 4.26 11.89 6.69
C ASP A 80 4.28 11.57 8.20
N HIS A 81 3.80 10.38 8.58
CA HIS A 81 3.86 9.95 9.97
C HIS A 81 5.29 9.72 10.48
N HIS A 82 6.13 9.01 9.72
CA HIS A 82 7.53 8.81 10.07
C HIS A 82 8.26 10.15 10.26
N GLN A 83 7.97 11.14 9.41
CA GLN A 83 8.52 12.48 9.55
C GLN A 83 8.08 13.17 10.86
N VAL A 84 6.82 13.00 11.28
CA VAL A 84 6.32 13.52 12.56
C VAL A 84 7.04 12.87 13.75
N ILE A 85 7.20 11.54 13.76
CA ILE A 85 7.96 10.85 14.81
C ILE A 85 9.39 11.37 14.85
N PHE A 86 10.04 11.45 13.70
CA PHE A 86 11.42 11.93 13.60
C PHE A 86 11.58 13.35 14.16
N LYS A 87 10.66 14.27 13.84
CA LYS A 87 10.65 15.64 14.39
C LYS A 87 10.51 15.63 15.91
N LYS A 88 9.63 14.80 16.48
CA LYS A 88 9.44 14.66 17.94
C LYS A 88 10.67 14.09 18.64
N LEU A 89 11.29 13.05 18.08
CA LEU A 89 12.53 12.50 18.61
C LEU A 89 13.65 13.54 18.53
N SER A 90 13.66 14.35 17.48
CA SER A 90 14.65 15.41 17.32
C SER A 90 14.51 16.51 18.37
N SER A 91 13.27 16.92 18.70
CA SER A 91 13.04 17.98 19.69
C SER A 91 13.46 17.62 21.11
N ILE A 92 13.59 16.33 21.43
CA ILE A 92 14.06 15.84 22.75
C ILE A 92 15.54 15.43 22.74
N GLY A 93 16.31 15.87 21.75
CA GLY A 93 17.75 15.59 21.67
C GLY A 93 18.11 14.18 21.20
N LEU A 94 17.12 13.37 20.80
CA LEU A 94 17.33 12.03 20.25
C LEU A 94 17.44 12.03 18.71
N ALA A 95 17.63 13.20 18.11
CA ALA A 95 17.69 13.39 16.65
C ALA A 95 18.76 12.50 15.98
N SER A 96 19.95 12.38 16.58
CA SER A 96 21.06 11.60 16.03
C SER A 96 20.76 10.11 16.03
N LYS A 97 20.18 9.59 17.13
CA LYS A 97 19.76 8.18 17.25
C LYS A 97 18.57 7.86 16.36
N ALA A 98 17.59 8.77 16.29
CA ALA A 98 16.46 8.67 15.36
C ALA A 98 16.94 8.69 13.91
N LYS A 99 17.88 9.58 13.55
CA LYS A 99 18.45 9.67 12.20
C LYS A 99 19.20 8.40 11.84
N GLN A 100 19.93 7.80 12.76
CA GLN A 100 20.60 6.52 12.51
C GLN A 100 19.58 5.41 12.24
N ILE A 101 18.54 5.26 13.05
CA ILE A 101 17.49 4.24 12.85
C ILE A 101 16.71 4.48 11.55
N TYR A 102 16.30 5.72 11.29
CA TYR A 102 15.52 6.07 10.10
C TYR A 102 16.36 6.07 8.81
N SER A 103 17.65 6.47 8.84
CA SER A 103 18.50 6.47 7.63
C SER A 103 18.98 5.09 7.21
N VAL A 104 19.05 4.14 8.15
CA VAL A 104 19.32 2.73 7.84
C VAL A 104 18.08 2.12 7.16
N ASN A 105 16.88 2.52 7.58
CA ASN A 105 15.63 2.02 7.01
C ASN A 105 15.15 2.81 5.76
N SER A 106 15.58 4.06 5.55
CA SER A 106 15.13 4.91 4.42
C SER A 106 15.75 4.53 3.07
N LYS A 107 16.59 3.51 3.02
CA LYS A 107 17.01 2.89 1.74
C LYS A 107 16.07 1.79 1.28
N GLU A 108 15.11 1.39 2.11
CA GLU A 108 14.13 0.34 1.83
C GLU A 108 12.68 0.87 1.68
N PHE A 109 12.46 2.19 1.80
CA PHE A 109 11.15 2.85 1.59
C PHE A 109 11.22 3.95 0.54
#